data_AF-A0A763N5Z6-F1
#
_entry.id   AF-A0A763N5Z6-F1
#
_cell.length_a   1.000
_cell.length_b   1.000
_cell.length_c   1.000
_cell.angle_alpha   90.00
_cell.angle_beta   90.00
_cell.angle_gamma   90.00
#
_symmetry.space_group_name_H-M   'P 1'
#
loop_
_entity.id
_entity.type
_entity.pdbx_description
1 polymer ?
#
loop_
_entity_poly.entity_id
_entity_poly.type
_entity_poly.pdbx_seq_one_letter_code
_entity_poly.pdbx_strand_id
1 'polypeptide(L)'
;HSERRARRDAQRIENGMKRAVMLFERAEYWEERARSALLHAKYKERPDVRWRRIKKIEADLRKAEKTIAQSQKYLTMWRAESLDLNMAKLISSHDHISACFPLDTYPRPAEKSQYEGSRSLWSALDDDIITTEQAREIAIRYHERQIQHQQRWVNHYQNRLIYERAMLDESGGVVTRTQDFEPGGQVFSRGEWLTIIRVNKSNGAVSSVTTPNYSFLGYSGTMKVTPDRITDYKAPSAEEAAIASQAAKRPPVVNYPGEGFREMTKAQWAALPRDCKAVRSVAEAEDHGAYRYRRTMDNNFRLVNVYITDMKITEIPQK
;
A
#
# COMPACT_ATOMS: atom_id res chain seq x y z
N HIS A 1 60.54 -55.60 15.63
CA HIS A 1 59.25 -54.87 15.56
C HIS A 1 58.75 -54.87 14.12
N SER A 2 57.47 -55.21 13.88
CA SER A 2 56.92 -55.29 12.51
C SER A 2 56.44 -53.92 12.04
N GLU A 3 57.06 -53.39 10.98
CA GLU A 3 56.70 -52.16 10.26
C GLU A 3 55.19 -52.04 9.97
N ARG A 4 54.54 -53.18 9.71
CA ARG A 4 53.10 -53.26 9.47
C ARG A 4 52.25 -52.89 10.69
N ARG A 5 52.74 -53.14 11.91
CA ARG A 5 52.07 -52.69 13.15
C ARG A 5 52.26 -51.18 13.33
N ALA A 6 53.48 -50.68 13.12
CA ALA A 6 53.79 -49.25 13.23
C ALA A 6 52.95 -48.41 12.24
N ARG A 7 52.81 -48.85 10.97
CA ARG A 7 51.93 -48.20 9.99
C ARG A 7 50.46 -48.21 10.41
N ARG A 8 49.96 -49.32 10.97
CA ARG A 8 48.58 -49.42 11.45
C ARG A 8 48.32 -48.51 12.65
N ASP A 9 49.27 -48.40 13.57
CA ASP A 9 49.15 -47.50 14.72
C ASP A 9 49.21 -46.03 14.28
N ALA A 10 50.11 -45.67 13.35
CA ALA A 10 50.15 -44.32 12.76
C ALA A 10 48.83 -43.96 12.05
N GLN A 11 48.27 -44.87 11.24
CA GLN A 11 46.96 -44.67 10.61
C GLN A 11 45.82 -44.54 11.63
N ARG A 12 45.86 -45.27 12.75
CA ARG A 12 44.86 -45.15 13.82
C ARG A 12 44.92 -43.77 14.47
N ILE A 13 46.13 -43.25 14.73
CA ILE A 13 46.35 -41.91 15.28
C ILE A 13 45.87 -40.85 14.29
N GLU A 14 46.26 -40.92 13.01
CA GLU A 14 45.83 -39.98 11.97
C GLU A 14 44.30 -39.96 11.81
N ASN A 15 43.66 -41.14 11.78
CA ASN A 15 42.20 -41.24 11.71
C ASN A 15 41.52 -40.67 12.98
N GLY A 16 42.14 -40.85 14.15
CA GLY A 16 41.69 -40.23 15.40
C GLY A 16 41.75 -38.70 15.35
N MET A 17 42.87 -38.14 14.85
CA MET A 17 43.04 -36.70 14.66
C MET A 17 42.03 -36.14 13.65
N LYS A 18 41.83 -36.79 12.50
CA LYS A 18 40.80 -36.38 11.52
C LYS A 18 39.40 -36.39 12.13
N ARG A 19 39.07 -37.39 12.95
CA ARG A 19 37.77 -37.44 13.66
C ARG A 19 37.63 -36.31 14.67
N ALA A 20 38.67 -35.97 15.42
CA ALA A 20 38.65 -34.85 16.35
C ALA A 20 38.45 -33.51 15.64
N VAL A 21 39.17 -33.28 14.53
CA VAL A 21 39.01 -32.08 13.68
C VAL A 21 37.59 -32.00 13.12
N MET A 22 37.07 -33.08 12.51
CA MET A 22 35.70 -33.12 11.99
C MET A 22 34.64 -32.88 13.09
N LEU A 23 34.86 -33.37 14.31
CA LEU A 23 33.97 -33.12 15.44
C LEU A 23 34.00 -31.64 15.88
N PHE A 24 35.17 -31.01 15.86
CA PHE A 24 35.36 -29.60 16.19
C PHE A 24 34.72 -28.69 15.12
N GLU A 25 34.98 -28.92 13.84
CA GLU A 25 34.33 -28.21 12.73
C GLU A 25 32.80 -28.37 12.78
N ARG A 26 32.31 -29.55 13.14
CA ARG A 26 30.87 -29.78 13.34
C ARG A 26 30.33 -29.00 14.54
N ALA A 27 31.10 -28.87 15.62
CA ALA A 27 30.70 -28.06 16.78
C ALA A 27 30.64 -26.58 16.42
N GLU A 28 31.67 -26.04 15.74
CA GLU A 28 31.70 -24.66 15.25
C GLU A 28 30.52 -24.37 14.30
N TYR A 29 30.20 -25.29 13.39
CA TYR A 29 29.04 -25.15 12.50
C TYR A 29 27.70 -25.00 13.25
N TRP A 30 27.50 -25.79 14.30
CA TRP A 30 26.29 -25.69 15.12
C TRP A 30 26.29 -24.42 15.98
N GLU A 31 27.44 -23.99 16.47
CA GLU A 31 27.60 -22.73 17.19
C GLU A 31 27.27 -21.52 16.30
N GLU A 32 27.83 -21.47 15.09
CA GLU A 32 27.56 -20.42 14.11
C GLU A 32 26.09 -20.38 13.72
N ARG A 33 25.47 -21.55 13.52
CA ARG A 33 24.04 -21.66 13.22
C ARG A 33 23.18 -21.15 14.39
N ALA A 34 23.53 -21.50 15.62
CA ALA A 34 22.83 -21.02 16.81
C ALA A 34 22.97 -19.50 16.94
N ARG A 35 24.18 -18.96 16.78
CA ARG A 35 24.44 -17.51 16.78
C ARG A 35 23.64 -16.80 15.69
N SER A 36 23.62 -17.36 14.49
CA SER A 36 22.86 -16.81 13.36
C SER A 36 21.35 -16.82 13.61
N ALA A 37 20.82 -17.90 14.20
CA ALA A 37 19.42 -17.99 14.59
C ALA A 37 19.05 -16.92 15.63
N LEU A 38 19.90 -16.70 16.63
CA LEU A 38 19.71 -15.65 17.65
C LEU A 38 19.75 -14.24 17.04
N LEU A 39 20.73 -13.97 16.16
CA LEU A 39 20.82 -12.68 15.47
C LEU A 39 19.58 -12.44 14.58
N HIS A 40 19.11 -13.48 13.89
CA HIS A 40 17.92 -13.38 13.06
C HIS A 40 16.66 -13.10 13.89
N ALA A 41 16.49 -13.78 15.03
CA ALA A 41 15.38 -13.55 15.94
C ALA A 41 15.38 -12.10 16.46
N LYS A 42 16.52 -11.63 16.98
CA LYS A 42 16.70 -10.24 17.45
C LYS A 42 16.41 -9.23 16.33
N TYR A 43 16.85 -9.50 15.10
CA TYR A 43 16.54 -8.65 13.95
C TYR A 43 15.03 -8.59 13.67
N LYS A 44 14.32 -9.71 13.75
CA LYS A 44 12.86 -9.76 13.53
C LYS A 44 12.04 -9.07 14.61
N GLU A 45 12.61 -8.93 15.81
CA GLU A 45 12.02 -8.24 16.95
C GLU A 45 12.21 -6.72 16.92
N ARG A 46 13.19 -6.22 16.15
CA ARG A 46 13.47 -4.79 16.06
C ARG A 46 12.20 -3.97 15.74
N PRO A 47 11.99 -2.83 16.42
CA PRO A 47 10.79 -1.99 16.23
C PRO A 47 10.57 -1.55 14.78
N ASP A 48 11.64 -1.17 14.07
CA ASP A 48 11.56 -0.72 12.68
C ASP A 48 11.17 -1.86 11.71
N VAL A 49 11.68 -3.07 11.94
CA VAL A 49 11.34 -4.26 11.16
C VAL A 49 9.88 -4.65 11.40
N ARG A 50 9.43 -4.57 12.66
CA ARG A 50 8.05 -4.84 13.05
C ARG A 50 7.08 -3.83 12.43
N TRP A 51 7.41 -2.55 12.46
CA TRP A 51 6.61 -1.50 11.82
C TRP A 51 6.42 -1.74 10.31
N ARG A 52 7.50 -2.09 9.59
CA ARG A 52 7.41 -2.42 8.14
C ARG A 52 6.50 -3.62 7.90
N ARG A 53 6.55 -4.60 8.80
CA ARG A 53 5.69 -5.80 8.73
C ARG A 53 4.23 -5.44 8.99
N ILE A 54 3.92 -4.64 10.01
CA ILE A 54 2.57 -4.11 10.28
C ILE A 54 2.02 -3.42 9.04
N LYS A 55 2.78 -2.48 8.46
CA LYS A 55 2.39 -1.77 7.25
C LYS A 55 2.08 -2.71 6.07
N LYS A 56 2.86 -3.77 5.89
CA LYS A 56 2.62 -4.79 4.86
C LYS A 56 1.32 -5.55 5.14
N ILE A 57 1.13 -6.03 6.37
CA ILE A 57 -0.07 -6.76 6.77
C ILE A 57 -1.33 -5.89 6.62
N GLU A 58 -1.27 -4.60 6.95
CA GLU A 58 -2.38 -3.65 6.72
C GLU A 58 -2.70 -3.46 5.23
N ALA A 59 -1.70 -3.52 4.35
CA ALA A 59 -1.93 -3.51 2.91
C ALA A 59 -2.58 -4.82 2.43
N ASP A 60 -2.12 -5.96 2.93
CA ASP A 60 -2.67 -7.28 2.59
C ASP A 60 -4.11 -7.43 3.10
N LEU A 61 -4.40 -6.93 4.30
CA LEU A 61 -5.75 -6.86 4.87
C LEU A 61 -6.70 -6.07 3.95
N ARG A 62 -6.31 -4.85 3.56
CA ARG A 62 -7.12 -4.03 2.62
C ARG A 62 -7.36 -4.72 1.28
N LYS A 63 -6.39 -5.50 0.80
CA LYS A 63 -6.53 -6.27 -0.45
C LYS A 63 -7.54 -7.41 -0.29
N ALA A 64 -7.51 -8.11 0.83
CA ALA A 64 -8.48 -9.16 1.15
C ALA A 64 -9.90 -8.58 1.28
N GLU A 65 -10.06 -7.50 2.05
CA GLU A 65 -11.34 -6.78 2.22
C GLU A 65 -11.91 -6.28 0.89
N LYS A 66 -11.06 -5.69 0.04
CA LYS A 66 -11.47 -5.26 -1.32
C LYS A 66 -11.99 -6.45 -2.15
N THR A 67 -11.36 -7.61 -2.03
CA THR A 67 -11.77 -8.82 -2.77
C THR A 67 -13.10 -9.36 -2.26
N ILE A 68 -13.33 -9.31 -0.95
CA ILE A 68 -14.63 -9.64 -0.34
C ILE A 68 -15.71 -8.69 -0.84
N ALA A 69 -15.48 -7.37 -0.76
CA ALA A 69 -16.44 -6.37 -1.22
C ALA A 69 -16.78 -6.52 -2.72
N GLN A 70 -15.78 -6.80 -3.56
CA GLN A 70 -16.00 -7.08 -4.97
C GLN A 70 -16.83 -8.35 -5.19
N SER A 71 -16.55 -9.43 -4.45
CA SER A 71 -17.30 -10.69 -4.55
C SER A 71 -18.74 -10.53 -4.05
N GLN A 72 -18.95 -9.75 -2.98
CA GLN A 72 -20.28 -9.41 -2.47
C GLN A 72 -21.09 -8.61 -3.51
N LYS A 73 -20.46 -7.63 -4.16
CA LYS A 73 -21.10 -6.87 -5.26
C LYS A 73 -21.58 -7.79 -6.37
N TYR A 74 -20.75 -8.75 -6.81
CA TYR A 74 -21.16 -9.70 -7.84
C TYR A 74 -22.21 -10.70 -7.35
N LEU A 75 -22.14 -11.16 -6.09
CA LEU A 75 -23.23 -11.96 -5.51
C LEU A 75 -24.57 -11.25 -5.55
N THR A 76 -24.62 -9.95 -5.26
CA THR A 76 -25.85 -9.15 -5.38
C THR A 76 -26.36 -9.14 -6.81
N MET A 77 -25.48 -8.99 -7.81
CA MET A 77 -25.85 -8.98 -9.22
C MET A 77 -26.35 -10.34 -9.70
N TRP A 78 -25.65 -11.43 -9.36
CA TRP A 78 -26.01 -12.79 -9.76
C TRP A 78 -27.27 -13.31 -9.06
N ARG A 79 -27.54 -12.86 -7.83
CA ARG A 79 -28.77 -13.20 -7.08
C ARG A 79 -29.98 -12.32 -7.41
N ALA A 80 -29.84 -11.36 -8.34
CA ALA A 80 -30.97 -10.54 -8.75
C ALA A 80 -32.08 -11.42 -9.35
N GLU A 81 -33.32 -11.23 -8.89
CA GLU A 81 -34.50 -11.99 -9.36
C GLU A 81 -34.76 -11.76 -10.85
N SER A 82 -34.50 -10.54 -11.34
CA SER A 82 -34.69 -10.12 -12.72
C SER A 82 -33.51 -10.46 -13.65
N LEU A 83 -32.70 -11.46 -13.34
CA LEU A 83 -31.52 -11.80 -14.14
C LEU A 83 -31.93 -12.45 -15.47
N ASP A 84 -31.80 -11.69 -16.56
CA ASP A 84 -31.95 -12.21 -17.92
C ASP A 84 -30.59 -12.58 -18.55
N LEU A 85 -30.63 -13.13 -19.77
CA LEU A 85 -29.42 -13.54 -20.50
C LEU A 85 -28.48 -12.37 -20.82
N ASN A 86 -29.02 -11.20 -21.16
CA ASN A 86 -28.21 -10.03 -21.51
C ASN A 86 -27.49 -9.47 -20.28
N MET A 87 -28.18 -9.43 -19.13
CA MET A 87 -27.61 -9.07 -17.84
C MET A 87 -26.55 -10.09 -17.41
N ALA A 88 -26.82 -11.40 -17.56
CA ALA A 88 -25.85 -12.44 -17.24
C ALA A 88 -24.58 -12.33 -18.10
N LYS A 89 -24.70 -12.06 -19.41
CA LYS A 89 -23.56 -11.76 -20.28
C LYS A 89 -22.84 -10.49 -19.82
N LEU A 90 -23.55 -9.40 -19.54
CA LEU A 90 -22.94 -8.16 -19.09
C LEU A 90 -22.15 -8.34 -17.78
N ILE A 91 -22.73 -9.02 -16.79
CA ILE A 91 -22.06 -9.32 -15.52
C ILE A 91 -20.83 -10.19 -15.78
N SER A 92 -20.97 -11.28 -16.55
CA SER A 92 -19.87 -12.19 -16.87
C SER A 92 -18.69 -11.50 -17.58
N SER A 93 -18.97 -10.48 -18.39
CA SER A 93 -17.95 -9.71 -19.10
C SER A 93 -17.01 -8.93 -18.16
N HIS A 94 -17.48 -8.60 -16.96
CA HIS A 94 -16.71 -7.87 -15.93
C HIS A 94 -16.23 -8.77 -14.78
N ASP A 95 -16.95 -9.85 -14.53
CA ASP A 95 -16.66 -10.78 -13.44
C ASP A 95 -15.53 -11.77 -13.79
N HIS A 96 -15.35 -12.05 -15.09
CA HIS A 96 -14.25 -12.86 -15.63
C HIS A 96 -14.12 -14.26 -15.00
N ILE A 97 -15.23 -14.84 -14.52
CA ILE A 97 -15.26 -16.22 -14.03
C ILE A 97 -15.07 -17.19 -15.19
N SER A 98 -14.24 -18.20 -14.97
CA SER A 98 -14.03 -19.30 -15.91
C SER A 98 -14.20 -20.65 -15.22
N ALA A 99 -14.75 -21.62 -15.95
CA ALA A 99 -14.99 -22.98 -15.49
C ALA A 99 -14.72 -23.98 -16.63
N CYS A 100 -14.65 -25.27 -16.30
CA CYS A 100 -14.62 -26.34 -17.30
C CYS A 100 -16.04 -26.88 -17.50
N PHE A 101 -16.39 -27.19 -18.74
CA PHE A 101 -17.74 -27.62 -19.14
C PHE A 101 -17.71 -29.00 -19.81
N PRO A 102 -17.52 -30.09 -19.04
CA PRO A 102 -17.51 -31.45 -19.57
C PRO A 102 -18.87 -31.82 -20.17
N LEU A 103 -18.86 -32.62 -21.23
CA LEU A 103 -20.06 -33.01 -21.99
C LEU A 103 -21.04 -33.85 -21.18
N ASP A 104 -20.53 -34.63 -20.22
CA ASP A 104 -21.34 -35.43 -19.30
C ASP A 104 -22.26 -34.54 -18.42
N THR A 105 -21.75 -33.41 -17.94
CA THR A 105 -22.52 -32.48 -17.10
C THR A 105 -23.26 -31.41 -17.93
N TYR A 106 -22.68 -31.00 -19.06
CA TYR A 106 -23.19 -29.96 -19.94
C TYR A 106 -23.36 -30.50 -21.38
N PRO A 107 -24.35 -31.39 -21.60
CA PRO A 107 -24.58 -32.00 -22.90
C PRO A 107 -24.98 -30.93 -23.92
N ARG A 108 -24.40 -31.02 -25.12
CA ARG A 108 -24.61 -30.03 -26.19
C ARG A 108 -24.62 -30.68 -27.57
N PRO A 109 -25.35 -30.11 -28.55
CA PRO A 109 -25.39 -30.60 -29.92
C PRO A 109 -23.99 -30.66 -30.56
N ALA A 110 -23.79 -31.60 -31.48
CA ALA A 110 -22.52 -31.81 -32.19
C ALA A 110 -22.06 -30.57 -32.99
N GLU A 111 -22.99 -29.70 -33.39
CA GLU A 111 -22.74 -28.46 -34.14
C GLU A 111 -22.04 -27.38 -33.29
N LYS A 112 -22.14 -27.47 -31.96
CA LYS A 112 -21.47 -26.55 -31.04
C LYS A 112 -20.08 -27.05 -30.68
N SER A 113 -19.26 -26.15 -30.14
CA SER A 113 -17.92 -26.47 -29.65
C SER A 113 -17.94 -27.63 -28.65
N GLN A 114 -17.26 -28.74 -28.97
CA GLN A 114 -17.14 -29.90 -28.09
C GLN A 114 -16.06 -29.76 -27.01
N TYR A 115 -15.27 -28.68 -27.01
CA TYR A 115 -14.18 -28.45 -26.06
C TYR A 115 -14.63 -28.44 -24.59
N GLU A 116 -14.05 -29.31 -23.76
CA GLU A 116 -14.39 -29.48 -22.33
C GLU A 116 -13.49 -28.70 -21.35
N GLY A 117 -12.47 -28.01 -21.86
CA GLY A 117 -11.51 -27.28 -21.03
C GLY A 117 -12.04 -25.96 -20.49
N SER A 118 -11.13 -25.14 -19.96
CA SER A 118 -11.49 -23.87 -19.32
C SER A 118 -12.07 -22.87 -20.31
N ARG A 119 -13.24 -22.31 -19.97
CA ARG A 119 -13.92 -21.27 -20.75
C ARG A 119 -14.57 -20.25 -19.81
N SER A 120 -14.67 -19.01 -20.25
CA SER A 120 -15.35 -17.96 -19.47
C SER A 120 -16.87 -18.22 -19.42
N LEU A 121 -17.52 -17.78 -18.34
CA LEU A 121 -18.99 -17.81 -18.27
C LEU A 121 -19.64 -17.04 -19.42
N TRP A 122 -19.01 -15.94 -19.85
CA TRP A 122 -19.50 -15.15 -20.98
C TRP A 122 -19.57 -15.98 -22.26
N SER A 123 -18.48 -16.64 -22.63
CA SER A 123 -18.43 -17.47 -23.84
C SER A 123 -19.33 -18.69 -23.72
N ALA A 124 -19.45 -19.28 -22.53
CA ALA A 124 -20.35 -20.40 -22.30
C ALA A 124 -21.84 -20.01 -22.44
N LEU A 125 -22.21 -18.79 -22.04
CA LEU A 125 -23.54 -18.23 -22.28
C LEU A 125 -23.75 -17.80 -23.73
N ASP A 126 -22.70 -17.36 -24.42
CA ASP A 126 -22.78 -16.93 -25.83
C ASP A 126 -22.91 -18.09 -26.80
N ASP A 127 -22.16 -19.18 -26.55
CA ASP A 127 -22.22 -20.42 -27.31
C ASP A 127 -23.43 -21.30 -26.93
N ASP A 128 -24.31 -20.82 -26.04
CA ASP A 128 -25.46 -21.56 -25.50
C ASP A 128 -25.04 -22.96 -24.97
N ILE A 129 -23.90 -23.01 -24.26
CA ILE A 129 -23.38 -24.22 -23.58
C ILE A 129 -24.03 -24.36 -22.20
N ILE A 130 -24.29 -23.24 -21.54
CA ILE A 130 -24.94 -23.19 -20.23
C ILE A 130 -26.14 -22.24 -20.27
N THR A 131 -27.11 -22.50 -19.39
CA THR A 131 -28.24 -21.59 -19.16
C THR A 131 -27.84 -20.44 -18.22
N THR A 132 -28.67 -19.40 -18.16
CA THR A 132 -28.53 -18.30 -17.19
C THR A 132 -28.52 -18.78 -15.75
N GLU A 133 -29.37 -19.76 -15.42
CA GLU A 133 -29.45 -20.36 -14.09
C GLU A 133 -28.19 -21.16 -13.75
N GLN A 134 -27.67 -21.95 -14.70
CA GLN A 134 -26.41 -22.67 -14.50
C GLN A 134 -25.23 -21.70 -14.31
N ALA A 135 -25.18 -20.60 -15.08
CA ALA A 135 -24.17 -19.55 -14.90
C ALA A 135 -24.29 -18.89 -13.51
N ARG A 136 -25.52 -18.59 -13.07
CA ARG A 136 -25.82 -18.05 -11.73
C ARG A 136 -25.29 -18.99 -10.64
N GLU A 137 -25.58 -20.29 -10.71
CA GLU A 137 -25.12 -21.26 -9.72
C GLU A 137 -23.59 -21.34 -9.63
N ILE A 138 -22.92 -21.38 -10.78
CA ILE A 138 -21.45 -21.42 -10.84
C ILE A 138 -20.86 -20.14 -10.23
N ALA A 139 -21.38 -18.98 -10.60
CA ALA A 139 -20.90 -17.69 -10.12
C ALA A 139 -21.12 -17.51 -8.62
N ILE A 140 -22.30 -17.87 -8.11
CA ILE A 140 -22.60 -17.82 -6.67
C ILE A 140 -21.63 -18.69 -5.89
N ARG A 141 -21.46 -19.95 -6.30
CA ARG A 141 -20.53 -20.89 -5.64
C ARG A 141 -19.10 -20.37 -5.64
N TYR A 142 -18.66 -19.79 -6.75
CA TYR A 142 -17.34 -19.20 -6.89
C TYR A 142 -17.13 -18.06 -5.88
N HIS A 143 -18.03 -17.08 -5.83
CA HIS A 143 -17.89 -15.94 -4.93
C HIS A 143 -18.06 -16.31 -3.46
N GLU A 144 -18.95 -17.25 -3.13
CA GLU A 144 -19.08 -17.75 -1.75
C GLU A 144 -17.77 -18.38 -1.27
N ARG A 145 -17.17 -19.25 -2.10
CA ARG A 145 -15.86 -19.83 -1.80
C ARG A 145 -14.78 -18.76 -1.67
N GLN A 146 -14.80 -17.75 -2.55
CA GLN A 146 -13.82 -16.67 -2.53
C GLN A 146 -13.96 -15.83 -1.25
N ILE A 147 -15.17 -15.46 -0.86
CA ILE A 147 -15.45 -14.73 0.40
C ILE A 147 -14.97 -15.54 1.59
N GLN A 148 -15.31 -16.83 1.68
CA GLN A 148 -14.85 -17.69 2.79
C GLN A 148 -13.33 -17.79 2.85
N HIS A 149 -12.66 -17.92 1.71
CA HIS A 149 -11.19 -17.94 1.64
C HIS A 149 -10.58 -16.63 2.13
N GLN A 150 -11.07 -15.51 1.62
CA GLN A 150 -10.55 -14.19 2.00
C GLN A 150 -10.87 -13.86 3.46
N GLN A 151 -12.01 -14.30 3.99
CA GLN A 151 -12.36 -14.09 5.40
C GLN A 151 -11.37 -14.80 6.34
N ARG A 152 -10.90 -16.01 5.98
CA ARG A 152 -9.83 -16.68 6.75
C ARG A 152 -8.54 -15.84 6.77
N TRP A 153 -8.19 -15.22 5.65
CA TRP A 153 -7.04 -14.32 5.57
C TRP A 153 -7.24 -13.03 6.35
N VAL A 154 -8.42 -12.41 6.28
CA VAL A 154 -8.78 -11.23 7.09
C VAL A 154 -8.57 -11.55 8.57
N ASN A 155 -9.13 -12.65 9.05
CA ASN A 155 -8.98 -13.08 10.44
C ASN A 155 -7.50 -13.32 10.79
N HIS A 156 -6.74 -13.98 9.92
CA HIS A 156 -5.30 -14.19 10.10
C HIS A 156 -4.53 -12.86 10.22
N TYR A 157 -4.78 -11.91 9.31
CA TYR A 157 -4.11 -10.61 9.32
C TYR A 157 -4.50 -9.77 10.53
N GLN A 158 -5.76 -9.79 10.95
CA GLN A 158 -6.21 -9.11 12.16
C GLN A 158 -5.49 -9.67 13.40
N ASN A 159 -5.48 -10.99 13.58
CA ASN A 159 -4.77 -11.64 14.69
C ASN A 159 -3.29 -11.31 14.68
N ARG A 160 -2.68 -11.33 13.48
CA ARG A 160 -1.27 -10.96 13.32
C ARG A 160 -1.01 -9.49 13.64
N LEU A 161 -1.87 -8.58 13.23
CA LEU A 161 -1.74 -7.16 13.55
C LEU A 161 -1.86 -6.90 15.05
N ILE A 162 -2.77 -7.59 15.74
CA ILE A 162 -2.90 -7.50 17.20
C ILE A 162 -1.58 -7.90 17.87
N TYR A 163 -1.03 -9.06 17.50
CA TYR A 163 0.25 -9.52 18.02
C TYR A 163 1.40 -8.55 17.71
N GLU A 164 1.54 -8.13 16.45
CA GLU A 164 2.64 -7.26 16.05
C GLU A 164 2.54 -5.87 16.68
N ARG A 165 1.32 -5.34 16.92
CA ARG A 165 1.14 -4.07 17.64
C ARG A 165 1.47 -4.20 19.13
N ALA A 166 0.94 -5.23 19.79
CA ALA A 166 1.24 -5.48 21.21
C ALA A 166 2.75 -5.60 21.47
N MET A 167 3.45 -6.39 20.65
CA MET A 167 4.90 -6.54 20.76
C MET A 167 5.68 -5.28 20.38
N LEU A 168 5.12 -4.43 19.51
CA LEU A 168 5.74 -3.14 19.20
C LEU A 168 5.61 -2.20 20.40
N ASP A 169 4.44 -2.14 21.03
CA ASP A 169 4.18 -1.31 22.20
C ASP A 169 5.08 -1.66 23.38
N GLU A 170 5.29 -2.96 23.64
CA GLU A 170 6.24 -3.46 24.67
C GLU A 170 7.69 -3.02 24.42
N SER A 171 8.11 -2.88 23.16
CA SER A 171 9.50 -2.55 22.81
C SER A 171 9.89 -1.08 23.08
N GLY A 172 8.90 -0.19 23.33
CA GLY A 172 9.12 1.16 23.85
C GLY A 172 9.94 2.13 22.98
N GLY A 173 10.21 1.80 21.70
CA GLY A 173 11.06 2.60 20.82
C GLY A 173 10.39 3.87 20.27
N VAL A 174 11.15 4.76 19.62
CA VAL A 174 10.62 6.02 19.02
C VAL A 174 9.46 5.79 18.03
N VAL A 175 9.40 4.60 17.44
CA VAL A 175 8.31 4.15 16.58
C VAL A 175 6.96 4.00 17.32
N THR A 176 6.95 3.77 18.64
CA THR A 176 5.72 3.72 19.45
C THR A 176 5.27 5.12 19.88
N ARG A 177 6.20 6.07 20.01
CA ARG A 177 5.96 7.47 20.40
C ARG A 177 5.63 8.41 19.24
N THR A 178 5.19 7.85 18.11
CA THR A 178 4.89 8.65 16.91
C THR A 178 3.76 9.66 17.11
N GLN A 179 2.93 9.49 18.15
CA GLN A 179 1.88 10.44 18.51
C GLN A 179 2.43 11.77 19.04
N ASP A 180 3.66 11.76 19.57
CA ASP A 180 4.33 12.93 20.15
C ASP A 180 4.97 13.84 19.09
N PHE A 181 4.92 13.44 17.82
CA PHE A 181 5.51 14.22 16.73
C PHE A 181 4.68 15.46 16.45
N GLU A 182 5.35 16.60 16.54
CA GLU A 182 4.76 17.91 16.30
C GLU A 182 5.50 18.66 15.18
N PRO A 183 4.80 19.46 14.35
CA PRO A 183 5.45 20.41 13.45
C PRO A 183 6.40 21.32 14.24
N GLY A 184 7.61 21.50 13.73
CA GLY A 184 8.68 22.24 14.40
C GLY A 184 9.68 21.35 15.15
N GLY A 185 9.27 20.14 15.58
CA GLY A 185 10.17 19.20 16.25
C GLY A 185 11.27 18.68 15.33
N GLN A 186 12.31 18.07 15.89
CA GLN A 186 13.41 17.50 15.11
C GLN A 186 13.42 15.97 15.20
N VAL A 187 13.59 15.30 14.06
CA VAL A 187 13.74 13.85 13.97
C VAL A 187 15.15 13.50 13.53
N PHE A 188 15.79 12.55 14.21
CA PHE A 188 17.07 12.03 13.79
C PHE A 188 16.86 10.88 12.81
N SER A 189 17.42 11.01 11.61
CA SER A 189 17.36 9.98 10.58
C SER A 189 18.64 9.99 9.74
N ARG A 190 19.20 8.79 9.51
CA ARG A 190 20.41 8.59 8.69
C ARG A 190 21.60 9.49 9.05
N GLY A 191 21.79 9.79 10.33
CA GLY A 191 22.93 10.57 10.82
C GLY A 191 22.70 12.09 10.85
N GLU A 192 21.50 12.58 10.50
CA GLU A 192 21.18 14.00 10.46
C GLU A 192 19.90 14.30 11.25
N TRP A 193 19.87 15.46 11.91
CA TRP A 193 18.67 16.00 12.56
C TRP A 193 17.87 16.81 11.55
N LEU A 194 16.61 16.42 11.33
CA LEU A 194 15.72 17.03 10.35
C LEU A 194 14.52 17.66 11.04
N THR A 195 14.24 18.92 10.75
CA THR A 195 13.05 19.62 11.27
C THR A 195 11.79 19.12 10.59
N ILE A 196 10.77 18.79 11.38
CA ILE A 196 9.45 18.40 10.92
C ILE A 196 8.71 19.64 10.40
N ILE A 197 8.44 19.67 9.10
CA ILE A 197 7.61 20.70 8.46
C ILE A 197 6.12 20.35 8.64
N ARG A 198 5.78 19.06 8.51
CA ARG A 198 4.39 18.59 8.57
C ARG A 198 4.32 17.15 9.06
N VAL A 199 3.34 16.84 9.90
CA VAL A 199 3.01 15.48 10.32
C VAL A 199 1.84 14.94 9.48
N ASN A 200 2.03 13.80 8.82
CA ASN A 200 1.00 13.18 7.98
C ASN A 200 0.38 11.98 8.71
N LYS A 201 -0.91 12.08 9.05
CA LYS A 201 -1.66 11.01 9.71
C LYS A 201 -2.52 10.22 8.72
N SER A 202 -2.64 8.92 8.93
CA SER A 202 -3.58 8.02 8.25
C SER A 202 -4.23 7.12 9.29
N ASN A 203 -5.57 7.01 9.28
CA ASN A 203 -6.32 6.24 10.27
C ASN A 203 -5.98 6.61 11.72
N GLY A 204 -5.80 7.90 12.01
CA GLY A 204 -5.46 8.40 13.35
C GLY A 204 -3.98 8.27 13.74
N ALA A 205 -3.20 7.40 13.10
CA ALA A 205 -1.78 7.20 13.38
C ALA A 205 -0.85 8.01 12.45
N VAL A 206 0.35 8.35 12.91
CA VAL A 206 1.34 9.04 12.07
C VAL A 206 1.92 8.07 11.04
N SER A 207 1.71 8.39 9.77
CA SER A 207 2.18 7.60 8.62
C SER A 207 3.59 8.00 8.17
N SER A 208 3.89 9.30 8.24
CA SER A 208 5.15 9.90 7.82
C SER A 208 5.23 11.35 8.30
N VAL A 209 6.44 11.86 8.44
CA VAL A 209 6.72 13.28 8.65
C VAL A 209 7.35 13.86 7.38
N THR A 210 6.96 15.08 7.01
CA THR A 210 7.58 15.83 5.92
C THR A 210 8.75 16.62 6.49
N THR A 211 9.93 16.41 5.95
CA THR A 211 11.18 17.07 6.34
C THR A 211 11.85 17.67 5.11
N PRO A 212 12.87 18.53 5.26
CA PRO A 212 13.83 18.81 4.20
C PRO A 212 14.46 17.51 3.66
N ASN A 213 14.98 17.58 2.44
CA ASN A 213 15.82 16.51 1.92
C ASN A 213 17.09 16.36 2.77
N TYR A 214 17.63 15.14 2.85
CA TYR A 214 18.94 14.89 3.45
C TYR A 214 20.01 15.73 2.77
N SER A 215 20.94 16.25 3.56
CA SER A 215 22.11 16.99 3.08
C SER A 215 22.89 16.23 1.99
N PHE A 216 23.08 14.91 2.16
CA PHE A 216 23.83 14.06 1.22
C PHE A 216 23.20 13.92 -0.17
N LEU A 217 21.92 14.32 -0.35
CA LEU A 217 21.26 14.24 -1.66
C LEU A 217 21.68 15.37 -2.62
N GLY A 218 22.23 16.46 -2.11
CA GLY A 218 22.76 17.55 -2.93
C GLY A 218 21.70 18.39 -3.66
N TYR A 219 20.40 18.23 -3.37
CA TYR A 219 19.33 19.08 -3.90
C TYR A 219 18.32 19.48 -2.83
N SER A 220 17.86 20.73 -2.90
CA SER A 220 16.86 21.28 -1.99
C SER A 220 15.46 20.75 -2.32
N GLY A 221 14.63 20.61 -1.29
CA GLY A 221 13.28 20.09 -1.43
C GLY A 221 12.79 19.48 -0.12
N THR A 222 11.61 18.86 -0.19
CA THR A 222 11.02 18.17 0.95
C THR A 222 10.80 16.70 0.62
N MET A 223 10.92 15.84 1.63
CA MET A 223 10.68 14.41 1.52
C MET A 223 9.76 13.91 2.63
N LYS A 224 9.25 12.69 2.47
CA LYS A 224 8.50 11.99 3.51
C LYS A 224 9.41 10.96 4.19
N VAL A 225 9.67 11.18 5.47
CA VAL A 225 10.38 10.22 6.33
C VAL A 225 9.33 9.40 7.08
N THR A 226 9.44 8.08 6.97
CA THR A 226 8.56 7.14 7.66
C THR A 226 9.11 6.80 9.06
N PRO A 227 8.25 6.48 10.04
CA PRO A 227 8.67 6.16 11.40
C PRO A 227 9.78 5.11 11.53
N ASP A 228 9.82 4.10 10.65
CA ASP A 228 10.87 3.06 10.63
C ASP A 228 12.28 3.57 10.31
N ARG A 229 12.40 4.83 9.88
CA ARG A 229 13.67 5.49 9.57
C ARG A 229 14.08 6.51 10.65
N ILE A 230 13.22 6.76 11.63
CA ILE A 230 13.45 7.72 12.70
C ILE A 230 14.03 6.97 13.89
N THR A 231 15.18 7.41 14.36
CA THR A 231 15.89 6.79 15.48
C THR A 231 15.82 7.61 16.76
N ASP A 232 15.59 8.92 16.65
CA ASP A 232 15.47 9.82 17.80
C ASP A 232 14.54 10.99 17.48
N TYR A 233 13.98 11.64 18.52
CA TYR A 233 13.06 12.76 18.41
C TYR A 233 13.26 13.79 19.51
N LYS A 234 13.25 15.07 19.11
CA LYS A 234 13.23 16.22 20.02
C LYS A 234 11.97 17.04 19.78
N ALA A 235 11.20 17.26 20.83
CA ALA A 235 10.02 18.11 20.78
C ALA A 235 10.41 19.57 20.47
N PRO A 236 9.58 20.31 19.71
CA PRO A 236 9.80 21.73 19.48
C PRO A 236 9.66 22.54 20.76
N SER A 237 10.32 23.70 20.81
CA SER A 237 9.90 24.75 21.73
C SER A 237 8.51 25.29 21.36
N ALA A 238 7.80 25.90 22.30
CA ALA A 238 6.47 26.47 22.03
C ALA A 238 6.50 27.51 20.89
N GLU A 239 7.60 28.26 20.78
CA GLU A 239 7.82 29.26 19.72
C GLU A 239 8.09 28.59 18.37
N GLU A 240 8.91 27.54 18.33
CA GLU A 240 9.20 26.77 17.11
C GLU A 240 7.95 26.07 16.57
N ALA A 241 7.12 25.52 17.48
CA ALA A 241 5.85 24.90 17.11
C ALA A 241 4.88 25.92 16.52
N ALA A 242 4.83 27.14 17.08
CA ALA A 242 4.00 28.23 16.56
C ALA A 242 4.47 28.69 15.18
N ILE A 243 5.78 28.90 14.99
CA ILE A 243 6.38 29.29 13.70
C ILE A 243 6.14 28.20 12.64
N ALA A 244 6.38 26.93 12.98
CA ALA A 244 6.14 25.82 12.06
C ALA A 244 4.66 25.65 11.70
N SER A 245 3.75 25.85 12.65
CA SER A 245 2.30 25.83 12.41
C SER A 245 1.87 26.96 11.46
N GLN A 246 2.44 28.15 11.61
CA GLN A 246 2.20 29.26 10.68
C GLN A 246 2.79 28.98 9.29
N ALA A 247 4.03 28.51 9.20
CA ALA A 247 4.69 28.17 7.94
C ALA A 247 4.00 27.01 7.19
N ALA A 248 3.36 26.08 7.91
CA ALA A 248 2.62 24.98 7.31
C ALA A 248 1.27 25.39 6.69
N LYS A 249 0.74 26.58 7.02
CA LYS A 249 -0.49 27.09 6.42
C LYS A 249 -0.24 27.41 4.96
N ARG A 250 -0.88 26.64 4.08
CA ARG A 250 -0.82 26.92 2.64
C ARG A 250 -1.49 28.26 2.36
N PRO A 251 -0.97 29.06 1.41
CA PRO A 251 -1.60 30.31 1.01
C PRO A 251 -3.07 30.14 0.60
N PRO A 252 -3.95 31.14 0.75
CA PRO A 252 -5.36 31.00 0.41
C PRO A 252 -5.55 30.65 -1.07
N VAL A 253 -6.61 29.88 -1.37
CA VAL A 253 -7.01 29.67 -2.76
C VAL A 253 -7.96 30.78 -3.16
N VAL A 254 -7.51 31.65 -4.05
CA VAL A 254 -8.27 32.79 -4.56
C VAL A 254 -9.29 32.34 -5.62
N ASN A 255 -10.34 33.13 -5.77
CA ASN A 255 -11.41 32.92 -6.74
C ASN A 255 -11.88 34.30 -7.20
N TYR A 256 -11.38 34.77 -8.34
CA TYR A 256 -11.72 36.08 -8.88
C TYR A 256 -11.95 35.96 -10.40
N PRO A 257 -12.84 36.79 -10.98
CA PRO A 257 -13.01 36.86 -12.42
C PRO A 257 -11.81 37.58 -13.05
N GLY A 258 -11.36 37.12 -14.22
CA GLY A 258 -10.23 37.71 -14.93
C GLY A 258 -10.34 37.45 -16.43
N GLU A 259 -9.71 38.31 -17.22
CA GLU A 259 -9.70 38.16 -18.69
C GLU A 259 -9.02 36.84 -19.10
N GLY A 260 -9.67 36.08 -19.98
CA GLY A 260 -9.20 34.76 -20.42
C GLY A 260 -9.38 33.63 -19.39
N PHE A 261 -10.11 33.86 -18.29
CA PHE A 261 -10.44 32.80 -17.34
C PHE A 261 -11.59 31.95 -17.89
N ARG A 262 -11.50 30.64 -17.68
CA ARG A 262 -12.60 29.72 -17.95
C ARG A 262 -13.55 29.72 -16.78
N GLU A 263 -14.79 30.13 -17.02
CA GLU A 263 -15.87 30.06 -16.06
C GLU A 263 -16.46 28.66 -15.98
N MET A 264 -16.70 28.17 -14.77
CA MET A 264 -17.42 26.91 -14.55
C MET A 264 -18.01 26.84 -13.16
N THR A 265 -18.96 25.93 -12.96
CA THR A 265 -19.50 25.66 -11.63
C THR A 265 -18.60 24.70 -10.84
N LYS A 266 -18.79 24.65 -9.52
CA LYS A 266 -18.11 23.72 -8.62
C LYS A 266 -18.32 22.26 -9.05
N ALA A 267 -19.52 21.93 -9.52
CA ALA A 267 -19.85 20.59 -10.02
C ALA A 267 -19.05 20.23 -11.29
N GLN A 268 -18.96 21.15 -12.25
CA GLN A 268 -18.15 20.98 -13.45
C GLN A 268 -16.66 20.83 -13.13
N TRP A 269 -16.13 21.67 -12.22
CA TRP A 269 -14.75 21.52 -11.74
C TRP A 269 -14.50 20.17 -11.05
N ALA A 270 -15.47 19.68 -10.27
CA ALA A 270 -15.36 18.38 -9.61
C ALA A 270 -15.32 17.22 -10.62
N ALA A 271 -16.15 17.28 -11.67
CA ALA A 271 -16.25 16.28 -12.73
C ALA A 271 -15.01 16.19 -13.64
N LEU A 272 -14.23 17.28 -13.76
CA LEU A 272 -13.00 17.28 -14.55
C LEU A 272 -12.00 16.19 -14.10
N PRO A 273 -11.36 15.46 -15.03
CA PRO A 273 -10.29 14.51 -14.72
C PRO A 273 -9.17 15.17 -13.91
N ARG A 274 -8.53 14.41 -13.01
CA ARG A 274 -7.44 14.93 -12.15
C ARG A 274 -6.26 15.46 -12.96
N ASP A 275 -5.97 14.87 -14.11
CA ASP A 275 -4.85 15.26 -14.97
C ASP A 275 -5.13 16.53 -15.77
N CYS A 276 -6.41 16.90 -15.92
CA CYS A 276 -6.86 18.08 -16.66
C CYS A 276 -7.12 19.30 -15.77
N LYS A 277 -6.85 19.20 -14.46
CA LYS A 277 -7.06 20.29 -13.50
C LYS A 277 -5.94 20.38 -12.48
N ALA A 278 -5.55 21.61 -12.14
CA ALA A 278 -4.46 21.87 -11.21
C ALA A 278 -4.75 23.09 -10.33
N VAL A 279 -4.11 23.12 -9.17
CA VAL A 279 -4.00 24.32 -8.34
C VAL A 279 -2.53 24.73 -8.35
N ARG A 280 -2.26 25.97 -8.75
CA ARG A 280 -0.91 26.54 -8.79
C ARG A 280 -0.74 27.54 -7.65
N SER A 281 0.50 27.75 -7.23
CA SER A 281 0.86 28.68 -6.16
C SER A 281 1.66 29.83 -6.77
N VAL A 282 1.44 31.03 -6.25
CA VAL A 282 2.20 32.24 -6.53
C VAL A 282 2.90 32.65 -5.24
N ALA A 283 4.19 32.90 -5.31
CA ALA A 283 4.97 33.39 -4.18
C ALA A 283 4.57 34.83 -3.84
N GLU A 284 4.89 35.27 -2.63
CA GLU A 284 4.73 36.67 -2.25
C GLU A 284 5.60 37.57 -3.13
N ALA A 285 5.06 38.73 -3.51
CA ALA A 285 5.75 39.78 -4.25
C ALA A 285 5.56 41.14 -3.54
N GLU A 286 6.06 42.22 -4.13
CA GLU A 286 5.93 43.57 -3.55
C GLU A 286 4.47 44.06 -3.52
N ASP A 287 3.66 43.63 -4.48
CA ASP A 287 2.28 44.05 -4.73
C ASP A 287 1.21 43.10 -4.17
N HIS A 288 1.58 41.85 -3.85
CA HIS A 288 0.63 40.85 -3.37
C HIS A 288 1.24 39.83 -2.40
N GLY A 289 0.44 39.39 -1.43
CA GLY A 289 0.74 38.24 -0.58
C GLY A 289 0.76 36.93 -1.39
N ALA A 290 1.35 35.87 -0.82
CA ALA A 290 1.32 34.55 -1.47
C ALA A 290 -0.13 34.04 -1.64
N TYR A 291 -0.44 33.41 -2.78
CA TYR A 291 -1.77 32.87 -3.04
C TYR A 291 -1.75 31.63 -3.92
N ARG A 292 -2.90 30.96 -4.06
CA ARG A 292 -3.09 29.80 -4.94
C ARG A 292 -4.31 29.98 -5.84
N TYR A 293 -4.23 29.54 -7.09
CA TYR A 293 -5.32 29.71 -8.06
C TYR A 293 -5.56 28.42 -8.86
N ARG A 294 -6.77 28.29 -9.41
CA ARG A 294 -7.20 27.10 -10.16
C ARG A 294 -6.88 27.25 -11.64
N ARG A 295 -6.44 26.16 -12.27
CA ARG A 295 -6.22 26.05 -13.72
C ARG A 295 -6.79 24.76 -14.27
N THR A 296 -7.17 24.79 -15.53
CA THR A 296 -7.61 23.61 -16.29
C THR A 296 -7.08 23.66 -17.72
N MET A 297 -7.07 22.52 -18.40
CA MET A 297 -6.84 22.50 -19.85
C MET A 297 -8.12 22.94 -20.57
N ASP A 298 -7.98 23.86 -21.51
CA ASP A 298 -9.02 24.20 -22.47
C ASP A 298 -9.08 23.16 -23.62
N ASN A 299 -10.02 23.35 -24.55
CA ASN A 299 -10.19 22.44 -25.70
C ASN A 299 -9.00 22.48 -26.68
N ASN A 300 -8.12 23.48 -26.55
CA ASN A 300 -6.90 23.65 -27.34
C ASN A 300 -5.65 23.16 -26.59
N PHE A 301 -5.84 22.39 -25.51
CA PHE A 301 -4.76 21.87 -24.66
C PHE A 301 -3.89 22.95 -24.01
N ARG A 302 -4.40 24.17 -23.85
CA ARG A 302 -3.73 25.26 -23.13
C ARG A 302 -4.20 25.30 -21.69
N LEU A 303 -3.27 25.58 -20.78
CA LEU A 303 -3.61 25.78 -19.38
C LEU A 303 -4.22 27.19 -19.20
N VAL A 304 -5.49 27.25 -18.83
CA VAL A 304 -6.20 28.50 -18.56
C VAL A 304 -6.57 28.60 -17.07
N ASN A 305 -6.67 29.83 -16.57
CA ASN A 305 -7.13 30.08 -15.20
C ASN A 305 -8.62 29.80 -15.09
N VAL A 306 -9.09 29.44 -13.89
CA VAL A 306 -10.49 29.07 -13.67
C VAL A 306 -11.13 29.96 -12.62
N TYR A 307 -12.28 30.53 -12.98
CA TYR A 307 -13.18 31.20 -12.07
C TYR A 307 -14.38 30.28 -11.80
N ILE A 308 -14.66 30.02 -10.51
CA ILE A 308 -15.82 29.23 -10.11
C ILE A 308 -16.98 30.17 -9.79
N THR A 309 -18.00 30.16 -10.64
CA THR A 309 -19.09 31.16 -10.65
C THR A 309 -20.05 31.03 -9.46
N ASP A 310 -20.21 29.82 -8.93
CA ASP A 310 -21.05 29.50 -7.76
C ASP A 310 -20.25 29.46 -6.45
N MET A 311 -19.00 29.95 -6.44
CA MET A 311 -18.19 30.15 -5.24
C MET A 311 -18.03 31.63 -4.92
N LYS A 312 -17.94 31.97 -3.62
CA LYS A 312 -17.64 33.33 -3.17
C LYS A 312 -16.34 33.83 -3.81
N ILE A 313 -16.32 35.12 -4.16
CA ILE A 313 -15.11 35.79 -4.62
C ILE A 313 -14.12 35.88 -3.45
N THR A 314 -12.90 35.43 -3.72
CA THR A 314 -11.77 35.52 -2.80
C THR A 314 -10.66 36.24 -3.55
N GLU A 315 -10.41 37.48 -3.19
CA GLU A 315 -9.42 38.34 -3.85
C GLU A 315 -7.99 37.93 -3.51
N ILE A 316 -7.04 38.44 -4.30
CA ILE A 316 -5.61 38.27 -4.05
C ILE A 316 -5.26 38.99 -2.74
N PRO A 317 -4.60 38.33 -1.77
CA PRO A 317 -4.20 39.00 -0.54
C PRO A 317 -3.29 40.19 -0.86
N GLN A 318 -3.64 41.37 -0.37
CA GLN A 318 -2.73 42.52 -0.37
C GLN A 318 -1.72 42.37 0.76
N LYS A 319 -0.53 42.93 0.55
CA LYS A 319 0.57 42.87 1.51
C LYS A 319 0.40 43.89 2.63
#